data_AF-A0A9Q0MCP3-F1
#
_entry.id   AF-A0A9Q0MCP3-F1
#
_cell.length_a   1.000
_cell.length_b   1.000
_cell.length_c   1.000
_cell.angle_alpha   90.00
_cell.angle_beta   90.00
_cell.angle_gamma   90.00
#
_symmetry.space_group_name_H-M   'P 1'
#
loop_
_entity.id
_entity.type
_entity.pdbx_description
1 polymer ?
#
loop_
_entity_poly.entity_id
_entity_poly.type
_entity_poly.pdbx_seq_one_letter_code
_entity_poly.pdbx_strand_id
1 'polypeptide(L)'
;MTNDFESYVSQCVDNNFTKNMLTVLVHTIRREVRNQCKPNMGNIPTTQPSKKQTKLFESAECANSVKPEHQQCINQTLYILQDSIEILDPKEKLGFICCNMNKFDECLYDRMLKGESKYCSEETAQTSTDFLQSVQGNMLNFLCQEFNVESDICDRHRVDEAKSTSSKYKSIAFPLIESLATVSITRGEVSDPEILESKAASRSLNPIRY
;
A
#
# COMPACT_ATOMS: atom_id res chain seq x y z
N MET A 1 -31.71 0.25 -11.92
CA MET A 1 -30.90 1.33 -11.31
C MET A 1 -29.42 0.92 -11.13
N THR A 2 -28.99 -0.23 -11.67
CA THR A 2 -27.61 -0.75 -11.60
C THR A 2 -26.70 -0.19 -12.70
N ASN A 3 -27.25 0.09 -13.89
CA ASN A 3 -26.47 0.59 -15.05
C ASN A 3 -25.72 1.92 -14.83
N ASP A 4 -26.25 2.85 -14.05
CA ASP A 4 -25.59 4.16 -13.83
C ASP A 4 -24.41 4.05 -12.87
N PHE A 5 -24.52 3.18 -11.85
CA PHE A 5 -23.44 2.92 -10.92
C PHE A 5 -22.31 2.14 -11.59
N GLU A 6 -22.63 1.12 -12.38
CA GLU A 6 -21.63 0.35 -13.13
C GLU A 6 -20.93 1.20 -14.19
N SER A 7 -21.67 2.07 -14.89
CA SER A 7 -21.09 3.04 -15.83
C SER A 7 -20.18 4.05 -15.12
N TYR A 8 -20.59 4.53 -13.94
CA TYR A 8 -19.78 5.43 -13.12
C TYR A 8 -18.50 4.76 -12.61
N VAL A 9 -18.60 3.54 -12.10
CA VAL A 9 -17.44 2.74 -11.65
C VAL A 9 -16.51 2.44 -12.83
N SER A 10 -17.04 2.03 -13.97
CA SER A 10 -16.26 1.80 -15.20
C SER A 10 -15.55 3.07 -15.66
N GLN A 11 -16.21 4.22 -15.67
CA GLN A 11 -15.57 5.50 -15.99
C GLN A 11 -14.50 5.92 -14.97
N CYS A 12 -14.66 5.57 -13.70
CA CYS A 12 -13.66 5.80 -12.66
C CYS A 12 -12.45 4.86 -12.77
N VAL A 13 -12.65 3.64 -13.27
CA VAL A 13 -11.64 2.58 -13.35
C VAL A 13 -10.90 2.56 -14.70
N ASP A 14 -11.51 3.08 -15.76
CA ASP A 14 -10.97 3.06 -17.12
C ASP A 14 -9.60 3.75 -17.25
N ASN A 15 -8.64 3.04 -17.88
CA ASN A 15 -7.31 3.39 -18.46
C ASN A 15 -6.37 4.38 -17.74
N ASN A 16 -6.83 5.06 -16.70
CA ASN A 16 -6.15 6.09 -15.96
C ASN A 16 -6.15 5.81 -14.47
N PHE A 17 -6.77 4.73 -13.98
CA PHE A 17 -6.77 4.38 -12.56
C PHE A 17 -5.34 4.35 -11.98
N THR A 18 -4.43 3.62 -12.63
CA THR A 18 -2.99 3.58 -12.29
C THR A 18 -2.37 4.99 -12.25
N LYS A 19 -2.66 5.82 -13.26
CA LYS A 19 -2.16 7.19 -13.37
C LYS A 19 -2.74 8.11 -12.29
N ASN A 20 -4.00 7.94 -11.93
CA ASN A 20 -4.71 8.69 -10.90
C ASN A 20 -4.18 8.31 -9.52
N MET A 21 -3.95 7.02 -9.26
CA MET A 21 -3.35 6.55 -8.01
C MET A 21 -1.91 7.04 -7.84
N LEU A 22 -1.09 6.99 -8.90
CA LEU A 22 0.24 7.61 -8.89
C LEU A 22 0.17 9.11 -8.61
N THR A 23 -0.81 9.78 -9.18
CA THR A 23 -1.05 11.21 -8.98
C THR A 23 -1.41 11.50 -7.51
N VAL A 24 -2.31 10.72 -6.91
CA VAL A 24 -2.67 10.81 -5.48
C VAL A 24 -1.45 10.57 -4.58
N LEU A 25 -0.64 9.56 -4.88
CA LEU A 25 0.59 9.27 -4.13
C LEU A 25 1.58 10.44 -4.21
N VAL A 26 1.83 10.97 -5.40
CA VAL A 26 2.71 12.12 -5.61
C VAL A 26 2.17 13.36 -4.90
N HIS A 27 0.86 13.61 -4.94
CA HIS A 27 0.25 14.73 -4.22
C HIS A 27 0.36 14.57 -2.71
N THR A 28 0.20 13.35 -2.19
CA THR A 28 0.39 13.03 -0.78
C THR A 28 1.82 13.29 -0.35
N ILE A 29 2.81 12.75 -1.07
CA ILE A 29 4.23 12.99 -0.79
C ILE A 29 4.54 14.49 -0.83
N ARG A 30 4.07 15.21 -1.86
CA ARG A 30 4.27 16.67 -1.97
C ARG A 30 3.64 17.43 -0.82
N ARG A 31 2.45 17.04 -0.37
CA ARG A 31 1.74 17.65 0.76
C ARG A 31 2.51 17.42 2.05
N GLU A 32 2.91 16.18 2.32
CA GLU A 32 3.63 15.87 3.55
C GLU A 32 5.01 16.51 3.57
N VAL A 33 5.77 16.48 2.47
CA VAL A 33 7.02 17.23 2.34
C VAL A 33 6.78 18.72 2.56
N ARG A 34 5.74 19.33 1.97
CA ARG A 34 5.42 20.74 2.24
C ARG A 34 5.05 20.99 3.69
N ASN A 35 4.31 20.11 4.33
CA ASN A 35 3.96 20.26 5.74
C ASN A 35 5.20 20.20 6.64
N GLN A 36 6.15 19.33 6.31
CA GLN A 36 7.42 19.25 7.00
C GLN A 36 8.35 20.42 6.65
N CYS A 37 8.30 20.98 5.44
CA CYS A 37 9.18 22.07 5.00
C CYS A 37 8.53 23.46 5.07
N LYS A 38 7.33 23.60 5.63
CA LYS A 38 6.65 24.90 5.73
C LYS A 38 7.51 25.85 6.57
N PRO A 39 7.94 27.00 6.03
CA PRO A 39 8.50 28.05 6.87
C PRO A 39 7.41 28.48 7.87
N ASN A 40 7.78 28.72 9.13
CA ASN A 40 6.85 29.23 10.13
C ASN A 40 6.13 30.46 9.54
N MET A 41 4.82 30.33 9.31
CA MET A 41 4.02 31.38 8.67
C MET A 41 3.87 32.54 9.66
N GLY A 42 4.82 33.47 9.60
CA GLY A 42 4.78 34.70 10.35
C GLY A 42 5.90 35.63 9.91
N ASN A 43 5.94 36.03 8.63
CA ASN A 43 6.70 37.14 8.03
C ASN A 43 8.15 37.42 8.48
N ILE A 44 8.76 36.52 9.24
CA ILE A 44 10.10 36.61 9.79
C ILE A 44 10.81 35.36 9.28
N PRO A 45 11.91 35.50 8.53
CA PRO A 45 12.74 34.36 8.18
C PRO A 45 13.37 33.84 9.48
N THR A 46 12.70 32.92 10.16
CA THR A 46 13.31 32.18 11.25
C THR A 46 14.28 31.20 10.61
N THR A 47 15.57 31.45 10.77
CA THR A 47 16.67 30.56 10.37
C THR A 47 16.66 29.23 11.14
N GLN A 48 15.77 29.07 12.12
CA GLN A 48 15.66 27.87 12.94
C GLN A 48 14.54 26.93 12.47
N PRO A 49 14.85 25.63 12.30
CA PRO A 49 13.84 24.61 12.06
C PRO A 49 12.86 24.48 13.24
N SER A 50 11.61 24.16 12.95
CA SER A 50 10.61 23.78 13.95
C SER A 50 11.05 22.52 14.69
N LYS A 51 10.56 22.30 15.92
CA LYS A 51 10.86 21.07 16.69
C LYS A 51 10.59 19.79 15.90
N LYS A 52 9.51 19.77 15.10
CA LYS A 52 9.16 18.62 14.26
C LYS A 52 10.15 18.40 13.12
N GLN A 53 10.62 19.48 12.49
CA GLN A 53 11.68 19.43 11.48
C GLN A 53 13.00 18.94 12.07
N THR A 54 13.39 19.46 13.23
CA THR A 54 14.61 19.05 13.93
C THR A 54 14.60 17.55 14.23
N LYS A 55 13.51 17.03 14.81
CA LYS A 55 13.38 15.59 15.08
C LYS A 55 13.46 14.73 13.82
N LEU A 56 12.84 15.19 12.72
CA LEU A 56 12.91 14.48 11.44
C LEU A 56 14.32 14.49 10.84
N PHE A 57 15.07 15.58 11.00
CA PHE A 57 16.47 15.64 10.57
C PHE A 57 17.38 14.77 11.44
N GLU A 58 17.16 14.75 12.75
CA GLU A 58 17.87 13.85 13.68
C GLU A 58 17.57 12.38 13.35
N SER A 59 16.32 12.05 13.00
CA SER A 59 15.95 10.68 12.62
C SER A 59 16.57 10.25 11.28
N ALA A 60 16.97 11.18 10.42
CA ALA A 60 17.62 10.88 9.15
C ALA A 60 19.01 10.23 9.35
N GLU A 61 19.75 10.60 10.39
CA GLU A 61 21.03 9.95 10.72
C GLU A 61 20.82 8.48 11.08
N CYS A 62 19.81 8.18 11.90
CA CYS A 62 19.39 6.81 12.19
C CYS A 62 19.05 6.06 10.90
N ALA A 63 18.12 6.59 10.08
CA ALA A 63 17.66 5.94 8.86
C ALA A 63 18.80 5.67 7.85
N ASN A 64 19.79 6.57 7.77
CA ASN A 64 20.97 6.37 6.93
C ASN A 64 21.92 5.32 7.48
N SER A 65 22.05 5.22 8.82
CA SER A 65 22.93 4.25 9.46
C SER A 65 22.45 2.80 9.32
N VAL A 66 21.14 2.58 9.20
CA VAL A 66 20.53 1.25 9.02
C VAL A 66 20.05 1.00 7.58
N LYS A 67 20.65 1.68 6.61
CA LYS A 67 20.27 1.59 5.20
C LYS A 67 20.31 0.15 4.65
N PRO A 68 21.33 -0.70 4.93
CA PRO A 68 21.32 -2.09 4.49
C PRO A 68 20.11 -2.88 5.03
N GLU A 69 19.76 -2.68 6.28
CA GLU A 69 18.64 -3.33 6.96
C GLU A 69 17.30 -2.83 6.40
N HIS A 70 17.18 -1.53 6.14
CA HIS A 70 16.02 -0.97 5.43
C HIS A 70 15.84 -1.62 4.05
N GLN A 71 16.94 -1.76 3.30
CA GLN A 71 16.89 -2.42 2.00
C GLN A 71 16.45 -3.89 2.11
N GLN A 72 16.85 -4.60 3.17
CA GLN A 72 16.38 -5.96 3.44
C GLN A 72 14.87 -5.99 3.68
N CYS A 73 14.33 -5.10 4.53
CA CYS A 73 12.89 -5.00 4.77
C CYS A 73 12.12 -4.69 3.47
N ILE A 74 12.64 -3.77 2.65
CA ILE A 74 12.06 -3.44 1.34
C ILE A 74 12.06 -4.67 0.43
N ASN A 75 13.18 -5.37 0.31
CA ASN A 75 13.30 -6.54 -0.57
C ASN A 75 12.37 -7.67 -0.12
N GLN A 76 12.33 -7.99 1.17
CA GLN A 76 11.44 -9.01 1.72
C GLN A 76 9.97 -8.67 1.41
N THR A 77 9.58 -7.42 1.64
CA THR A 77 8.22 -6.94 1.33
C THR A 77 7.94 -7.04 -0.17
N LEU A 78 8.88 -6.65 -1.03
CA LEU A 78 8.73 -6.76 -2.48
C LEU A 78 8.55 -8.20 -2.96
N TYR A 79 9.26 -9.16 -2.36
CA TYR A 79 9.13 -10.57 -2.72
C TYR A 79 7.76 -11.10 -2.32
N ILE A 80 7.32 -10.79 -1.09
CA ILE A 80 5.98 -11.15 -0.59
C ILE A 80 4.89 -10.57 -1.50
N LEU A 81 4.99 -9.28 -1.84
CA LEU A 81 3.99 -8.62 -2.68
C LEU A 81 4.00 -9.17 -4.11
N GLN A 82 5.17 -9.44 -4.69
CA GLN A 82 5.25 -10.03 -6.04
C GLN A 82 4.64 -11.42 -6.09
N ASP A 83 4.99 -12.29 -5.14
CA ASP A 83 4.43 -13.64 -5.06
C ASP A 83 2.91 -13.59 -4.94
N SER A 84 2.39 -12.61 -4.19
CA SER A 84 0.94 -12.43 -4.05
C SER A 84 0.24 -12.03 -5.35
N ILE A 85 0.89 -11.23 -6.19
CA ILE A 85 0.36 -10.81 -7.49
C ILE A 85 0.26 -12.00 -8.44
N GLU A 86 1.23 -12.91 -8.38
CA GLU A 86 1.32 -14.04 -9.29
C GLU A 86 0.44 -15.23 -8.86
N ILE A 87 0.27 -15.43 -7.55
CA ILE A 87 -0.35 -16.64 -7.00
C ILE A 87 -1.80 -16.43 -6.59
N LEU A 88 -2.15 -15.27 -6.02
CA LEU A 88 -3.46 -15.08 -5.41
C LEU A 88 -4.53 -14.70 -6.41
N ASP A 89 -5.78 -15.04 -6.08
CA ASP A 89 -6.94 -14.54 -6.81
C ASP A 89 -7.02 -13.00 -6.68
N PRO A 90 -7.42 -12.28 -7.75
CA PRO A 90 -7.50 -10.82 -7.72
C PRO A 90 -8.31 -10.26 -6.53
N LYS A 91 -9.33 -10.99 -6.07
CA LYS A 91 -10.17 -10.59 -4.92
C LYS A 91 -9.45 -10.67 -3.58
N GLU A 92 -8.45 -11.53 -3.46
CA GLU A 92 -7.68 -11.76 -2.23
C GLU A 92 -6.42 -10.88 -2.15
N LYS A 93 -5.92 -10.41 -3.30
CA LYS A 93 -4.71 -9.58 -3.39
C LYS A 93 -4.77 -8.35 -2.50
N LEU A 94 -5.89 -7.62 -2.49
CA LEU A 94 -6.00 -6.40 -1.70
C LEU A 94 -5.87 -6.67 -0.19
N GLY A 95 -6.61 -7.66 0.32
CA GLY A 95 -6.53 -8.04 1.74
C GLY A 95 -5.15 -8.53 2.12
N PHE A 96 -4.54 -9.37 1.27
CA PHE A 96 -3.17 -9.83 1.45
C PHE A 96 -2.18 -8.67 1.57
N ILE A 97 -2.23 -7.74 0.62
CA ILE A 97 -1.32 -6.60 0.57
C ILE A 97 -1.48 -5.73 1.80
N CYS A 98 -2.72 -5.38 2.14
CA CYS A 98 -3.02 -4.56 3.31
C CYS A 98 -2.51 -5.21 4.60
N CYS A 99 -2.67 -6.53 4.75
CA CYS A 99 -2.24 -7.26 5.93
C CYS A 99 -0.72 -7.46 6.04
N ASN A 100 0.00 -7.46 4.91
CA ASN A 100 1.45 -7.62 4.89
C ASN A 100 2.22 -6.29 4.84
N MET A 101 1.58 -5.16 4.50
CA MET A 101 2.22 -3.83 4.61
C MET A 101 2.56 -3.46 6.05
N ASN A 102 1.80 -3.90 7.05
CA ASN A 102 2.15 -3.67 8.46
C ASN A 102 3.47 -4.35 8.84
N LYS A 103 3.79 -5.50 8.23
CA LYS A 103 5.08 -6.17 8.47
C LYS A 103 6.27 -5.38 7.94
N PHE A 104 6.07 -4.58 6.89
CA PHE A 104 7.11 -3.68 6.42
C PHE A 104 7.45 -2.63 7.48
N ASP A 105 6.43 -2.01 8.07
CA ASP A 105 6.60 -1.03 9.14
C ASP A 105 7.21 -1.66 10.40
N GLU A 106 6.73 -2.84 10.81
CA GLU A 106 7.29 -3.63 11.92
C GLU A 106 8.77 -3.97 11.67
N CYS A 107 9.12 -4.45 10.48
CA CYS A 107 10.50 -4.78 10.11
C CYS A 107 11.40 -3.54 10.21
N LEU A 108 10.96 -2.40 9.67
CA LEU A 108 11.74 -1.17 9.72
C LEU A 108 11.97 -0.69 11.15
N TYR A 109 10.92 -0.67 11.97
CA TYR A 109 11.01 -0.29 13.37
C TYR A 109 11.97 -1.20 14.15
N ASP A 110 11.80 -2.52 14.01
CA ASP A 110 12.66 -3.52 14.63
C ASP A 110 14.12 -3.37 14.21
N ARG A 111 14.40 -3.13 12.93
CA ARG A 111 15.77 -2.96 12.43
C ARG A 111 16.40 -1.66 12.89
N MET A 112 15.63 -0.59 13.01
CA MET A 112 16.10 0.66 13.62
C MET A 112 16.47 0.46 15.09
N LEU A 113 15.71 -0.33 15.86
CA LEU A 113 16.00 -0.61 17.27
C LEU A 113 17.09 -1.65 17.49
N LYS A 114 17.16 -2.68 16.64
CA LYS A 114 18.14 -3.77 16.74
C LYS A 114 19.49 -3.40 16.15
N GLY A 115 19.55 -2.40 15.28
CA GLY A 115 20.80 -1.87 14.78
C GLY A 115 21.60 -1.31 15.95
N GLU A 116 22.85 -1.73 16.11
CA GLU A 116 23.79 -1.19 17.11
C GLU A 116 24.21 0.27 16.81
N SER A 117 23.37 1.00 16.07
CA SER A 117 23.61 2.38 15.69
C SER A 117 23.35 3.28 16.87
N LYS A 118 24.40 3.98 17.31
CA LYS A 118 24.30 5.06 18.31
C LYS A 118 23.35 6.20 17.91
N TYR A 119 22.97 6.28 16.63
CA TYR A 119 22.07 7.30 16.11
C TYR A 119 20.59 6.89 16.23
N CYS A 120 20.31 5.61 16.50
CA CYS A 120 18.96 5.07 16.59
C CYS A 120 18.54 4.87 18.05
N SER A 121 17.95 5.92 18.63
CA SER A 121 17.13 5.81 19.83
C SER A 121 15.70 5.35 19.49
N GLU A 122 14.96 4.90 20.49
CA GLU A 122 13.53 4.58 20.36
C GLU A 122 12.73 5.78 19.82
N GLU A 123 13.01 6.99 20.29
CA GLU A 123 12.35 8.21 19.81
C GLU A 123 12.62 8.49 18.33
N THR A 124 13.86 8.31 17.87
CA THR A 124 14.23 8.50 16.47
C THR A 124 13.68 7.40 15.56
N ALA A 125 13.61 6.16 16.05
CA ALA A 125 12.99 5.05 15.33
C ALA A 125 11.49 5.32 15.15
N GLN A 126 10.80 5.69 16.24
CA GLN A 126 9.38 6.05 16.19
C GLN A 126 9.13 7.25 15.26
N THR A 127 9.95 8.30 15.33
CA THR A 127 9.80 9.48 14.46
C THR A 127 9.94 9.12 12.98
N SER A 128 10.89 8.24 12.64
CA SER A 128 11.06 7.75 11.27
C SER A 128 9.89 6.89 10.81
N THR A 129 9.41 5.98 11.65
CA THR A 129 8.23 5.14 11.36
C THR A 129 6.97 5.98 11.21
N ASP A 130 6.71 6.94 12.09
CA ASP A 130 5.59 7.87 12.00
C ASP A 130 5.63 8.69 10.70
N PHE A 131 6.82 9.13 10.30
CA PHE A 131 6.98 9.84 9.03
C PHE A 131 6.64 8.94 7.84
N LEU A 132 7.16 7.71 7.81
CA LEU A 132 6.86 6.75 6.75
C LEU A 132 5.38 6.40 6.71
N GLN A 133 4.76 6.15 7.86
CA GLN A 133 3.32 5.91 7.99
C GLN A 133 2.50 7.12 7.56
N SER A 134 2.95 8.36 7.80
CA SER A 134 2.25 9.54 7.30
C SER A 134 2.27 9.64 5.77
N VAL A 135 3.35 9.17 5.13
CA VAL A 135 3.50 9.14 3.67
C VAL A 135 2.69 7.99 3.06
N GLN A 136 2.74 6.80 3.68
CA GLN A 136 1.99 5.62 3.27
C GLN A 136 0.48 5.76 3.56
N GLY A 137 0.14 6.43 4.66
CA GLY A 137 -1.14 6.39 5.33
C GLY A 137 -2.29 6.91 4.47
N ASN A 138 -2.14 7.97 3.69
CA ASN A 138 -3.29 8.41 2.87
C ASN A 138 -3.64 7.40 1.76
N MET A 139 -2.66 6.68 1.22
CA MET A 139 -2.88 5.68 0.19
C MET A 139 -3.36 4.37 0.82
N LEU A 140 -2.66 3.86 1.85
CA LEU A 140 -3.05 2.64 2.53
C LEU A 140 -4.36 2.80 3.31
N ASN A 141 -4.61 3.91 4.01
CA ASN A 141 -5.88 4.11 4.72
C ASN A 141 -7.07 4.17 3.77
N PHE A 142 -6.90 4.70 2.55
CA PHE A 142 -7.95 4.68 1.55
C PHE A 142 -8.24 3.26 1.03
N LEU A 143 -7.20 2.43 0.89
CA LEU A 143 -7.30 1.11 0.28
C LEU A 143 -7.55 -0.04 1.27
N CYS A 144 -7.05 0.12 2.49
CA CYS A 144 -6.96 -0.88 3.54
C CYS A 144 -7.85 -0.53 4.73
N GLN A 145 -8.83 0.37 4.56
CA GLN A 145 -9.70 0.84 5.63
C GLN A 145 -10.39 -0.31 6.39
N GLU A 146 -10.71 -1.40 5.68
CA GLU A 146 -11.35 -2.61 6.22
C GLU A 146 -10.34 -3.67 6.73
N PHE A 147 -9.04 -3.48 6.49
CA PHE A 147 -7.97 -4.45 6.76
C PHE A 147 -7.00 -3.93 7.82
N ASN A 148 -7.53 -3.52 8.97
CA ASN A 148 -6.73 -3.04 10.09
C ASN A 148 -6.10 -4.19 10.89
N VAL A 149 -5.00 -3.92 11.59
CA VAL A 149 -4.25 -4.91 12.40
C VAL A 149 -5.10 -5.49 13.54
N GLU A 150 -6.13 -4.76 13.95
CA GLU A 150 -7.06 -5.17 15.02
C GLU A 150 -8.17 -6.11 14.53
N SER A 151 -8.28 -6.34 13.21
CA SER A 151 -9.25 -7.25 12.63
C SER A 151 -8.64 -8.63 12.43
N ASP A 152 -9.37 -9.68 12.85
CA ASP A 152 -9.05 -11.11 12.60
C ASP A 152 -8.94 -11.46 11.09
N ILE A 153 -9.15 -10.49 10.21
CA ILE A 153 -9.08 -10.62 8.76
C ILE A 153 -7.64 -10.91 8.33
N CYS A 154 -6.63 -10.36 9.03
CA CYS A 154 -5.24 -10.50 8.64
C CYS A 154 -4.58 -11.81 9.06
N ASP A 155 -5.14 -12.54 10.02
CA ASP A 155 -4.60 -13.84 10.46
C ASP A 155 -4.61 -14.88 9.33
N ARG A 156 -5.56 -14.76 8.39
CA ARG A 156 -5.70 -15.66 7.24
C ARG A 156 -4.90 -15.23 6.01
N HIS A 157 -4.37 -14.01 6.00
CA HIS A 157 -3.77 -13.39 4.81
C HIS A 157 -2.29 -13.01 5.02
N ARG A 158 -1.72 -13.30 6.19
CA ARG A 158 -0.30 -13.06 6.46
C ARG A 158 0.54 -14.24 5.97
N VAL A 159 1.66 -13.91 5.33
CA VAL A 159 2.71 -14.88 4.98
C VAL A 159 4.01 -14.40 5.60
N ASP A 160 4.74 -15.32 6.23
CA ASP A 160 5.98 -15.01 6.92
C ASP A 160 7.19 -14.98 6.00
N GLU A 161 7.14 -15.73 4.88
CA GLU A 161 8.26 -15.89 3.97
C GLU A 161 7.83 -15.84 2.51
N ALA A 162 8.56 -15.07 1.70
CA ALA A 162 8.42 -15.11 0.26
C ALA A 162 9.01 -16.40 -0.33
N LYS A 163 8.40 -16.89 -1.40
CA LYS A 163 8.95 -17.95 -2.24
C LYS A 163 9.99 -17.38 -3.22
N SER A 164 9.80 -16.13 -3.66
CA SER A 164 10.75 -15.44 -4.52
C SER A 164 11.98 -14.94 -3.76
N THR A 165 13.14 -15.03 -4.41
CA THR A 165 14.43 -14.51 -3.91
C THR A 165 14.85 -13.20 -4.58
N SER A 166 14.06 -12.73 -5.55
CA SER A 166 14.28 -11.49 -6.29
C SER A 166 12.96 -10.85 -6.69
N SER A 167 12.95 -9.53 -6.88
CA SER A 167 11.78 -8.79 -7.34
C SER A 167 12.05 -8.11 -8.67
N LYS A 168 11.07 -8.11 -9.57
CA LYS A 168 11.05 -7.27 -10.77
C LYS A 168 10.81 -5.79 -10.44
N TYR A 169 10.30 -5.49 -9.24
CA TYR A 169 10.01 -4.14 -8.79
C TYR A 169 11.18 -3.50 -8.05
N LYS A 170 11.34 -2.19 -8.24
CA LYS A 170 12.34 -1.38 -7.51
C LYS A 170 11.75 -0.57 -6.35
N SER A 171 10.42 -0.56 -6.22
CA SER A 171 9.69 0.20 -5.20
C SER A 171 8.40 -0.51 -4.88
N ILE A 172 8.03 -0.50 -3.59
CA ILE A 172 6.79 -1.08 -3.05
C ILE A 172 5.54 -0.44 -3.70
N ALA A 173 5.63 0.80 -4.17
CA ALA A 173 4.49 1.47 -4.82
C ALA A 173 3.99 0.73 -6.07
N PHE A 174 4.88 0.13 -6.86
CA PHE A 174 4.50 -0.53 -8.12
C PHE A 174 3.66 -1.81 -7.93
N PRO A 175 4.06 -2.79 -7.10
CA PRO A 175 3.23 -3.96 -6.86
C PRO A 175 1.90 -3.58 -6.19
N LEU A 176 1.87 -2.55 -5.33
CA LEU A 176 0.62 -2.01 -4.78
C LEU A 176 -0.32 -1.55 -5.90
N ILE A 177 0.18 -0.72 -6.83
CA ILE A 177 -0.63 -0.20 -7.94
C ILE A 177 -1.11 -1.31 -8.89
N GLU A 178 -0.25 -2.28 -9.21
CA GLU A 178 -0.60 -3.40 -10.10
C GLU A 178 -1.70 -4.29 -9.51
N SER A 179 -1.62 -4.54 -8.20
CA SER A 179 -2.64 -5.31 -7.49
C SER A 179 -3.98 -4.60 -7.44
N LEU A 180 -3.98 -3.28 -7.38
CA LEU A 180 -5.20 -2.48 -7.42
C LEU A 180 -5.81 -2.42 -8.81
N ALA A 181 -4.98 -2.37 -9.86
CA ALA A 181 -5.47 -2.44 -11.23
C ALA A 181 -6.19 -3.78 -11.48
N THR A 182 -5.66 -4.89 -10.96
CA THR A 182 -6.28 -6.22 -11.12
C THR A 182 -7.59 -6.37 -10.31
N VAL A 183 -7.69 -5.79 -9.11
CA VAL A 183 -8.93 -5.74 -8.31
C VAL A 183 -10.01 -4.89 -9.01
N SER A 184 -9.62 -3.76 -9.59
CA SER A 184 -10.58 -2.84 -10.23
C SER A 184 -11.16 -3.41 -11.52
N ILE A 185 -10.36 -4.15 -12.29
CA ILE A 185 -10.83 -4.91 -13.47
C ILE A 185 -11.83 -6.00 -13.06
N THR A 186 -11.54 -6.75 -11.99
CA THR A 186 -12.43 -7.83 -11.52
C THR A 186 -13.72 -7.31 -10.88
N ARG A 187 -13.72 -6.16 -10.21
CA ARG A 187 -14.98 -5.53 -9.74
C ARG A 187 -15.84 -4.99 -10.89
N GLY A 188 -15.24 -4.58 -12.01
CA GLY A 188 -15.97 -4.25 -13.24
C GLY A 188 -16.59 -5.46 -13.94
N GLU A 189 -16.09 -6.68 -13.67
CA GLU A 189 -16.67 -7.94 -14.17
C GLU A 189 -17.65 -8.59 -13.18
N VAL A 190 -17.62 -8.20 -11.90
CA VAL A 190 -18.54 -8.67 -10.85
C VAL A 190 -19.66 -7.65 -10.66
N SER A 191 -20.40 -7.42 -11.73
CA SER A 191 -21.76 -6.90 -11.67
C SER A 191 -22.73 -8.10 -11.66
N ASP A 192 -23.39 -8.32 -10.53
CA ASP A 192 -24.45 -9.28 -10.23
C ASP A 192 -24.12 -10.80 -10.10
N PRO A 193 -24.13 -11.33 -8.86
CA PRO A 193 -24.29 -12.77 -8.60
C PRO A 193 -25.59 -13.36 -9.19
N GLU A 194 -26.65 -12.56 -9.37
CA GLU A 194 -27.93 -13.03 -9.93
C GLU A 194 -27.88 -13.34 -11.44
N ILE A 195 -26.90 -12.80 -12.19
CA ILE A 195 -26.78 -13.05 -13.63
C ILE A 195 -26.12 -14.41 -13.93
N LEU A 196 -25.29 -14.92 -13.02
CA LEU A 196 -24.63 -16.23 -13.16
C LEU A 196 -25.62 -17.40 -13.07
N GLU A 197 -26.68 -17.30 -12.25
CA GLU A 197 -27.73 -18.33 -12.20
C GLU A 197 -28.63 -18.30 -13.45
N SER A 198 -28.88 -17.13 -14.05
CA SER A 198 -29.67 -17.05 -15.30
C SER A 198 -28.93 -17.65 -16.52
N LYS A 199 -27.59 -17.54 -16.56
CA LYS A 199 -26.76 -18.15 -17.62
C LYS A 199 -26.54 -19.65 -17.43
N ALA A 200 -26.61 -20.16 -16.20
CA ALA A 200 -26.64 -21.60 -15.93
C ALA A 200 -28.01 -22.21 -16.30
N ALA A 201 -29.12 -21.52 -16.00
CA ALA A 201 -30.46 -21.98 -16.32
C ALA A 201 -30.80 -21.94 -17.82
N SER A 202 -30.23 -20.99 -18.58
CA SER A 202 -30.45 -20.90 -20.04
C SER A 202 -29.61 -21.87 -20.87
N ARG A 203 -28.57 -22.49 -20.29
CA ARG A 203 -27.76 -23.54 -20.95
C ARG A 203 -28.33 -24.96 -20.79
N SER A 204 -29.35 -25.17 -19.95
CA SER A 204 -29.96 -26.50 -19.75
C SER A 204 -31.18 -26.77 -20.64
N LEU A 205 -31.56 -25.85 -21.53
CA LEU A 205 -32.71 -26.01 -22.43
C LEU A 205 -32.31 -25.77 -23.89
N ASN A 206 -31.56 -26.72 -24.45
CA ASN A 206 -31.66 -27.02 -25.88
C ASN A 206 -31.62 -28.54 -26.05
N PRO A 207 -32.77 -29.20 -26.23
CA PRO A 207 -32.79 -30.60 -26.58
C PRO A 207 -32.28 -30.75 -28.02
N ILE A 208 -31.30 -31.64 -28.16
CA ILE A 208 -30.77 -32.17 -29.42
C ILE A 208 -31.97 -32.55 -30.31
N ARG A 209 -32.11 -31.91 -31.47
CA ARG A 209 -32.97 -32.40 -32.54
C ARG A 209 -32.13 -33.28 -33.46
N TYR A 210 -32.62 -34.51 -33.64
CA TYR A 210 -32.14 -35.57 -34.52
C TYR A 210 -31.95 -35.10 -35.97
#